data_AF-A0A1G9VPE1-F1
#
_entry.id   AF-A0A1G9VPE1-F1
#
_cell.length_a   1.000
_cell.length_b   1.000
_cell.length_c   1.000
_cell.angle_alpha   90.00
_cell.angle_beta   90.00
_cell.angle_gamma   90.00
#
_symmetry.space_group_name_H-M   'P 1'
#
loop_
_entity.id
_entity.type
_entity.pdbx_description
1 polymer ?
#
loop_
_entity_poly.entity_id
_entity_poly.type
_entity_poly.pdbx_seq_one_letter_code
_entity_poly.pdbx_strand_id
1 'polypeptide(L)' 'MEEVNDFMNWYENKQSSTGMAFYAINKHANNKGPFTSRKDYEIFDKILTFEVSEHTVVYRKKPTRQAHPWWVILCML' A
#
# COMPACT_ATOMS: atom_id res chain seq x y z
N MET A 1 -1.21 -8.81 3.83
CA MET A 1 -1.24 -10.02 2.97
C MET A 1 -2.65 -10.48 2.64
N GLU A 2 -3.61 -10.31 3.55
CA GLU A 2 -5.03 -10.68 3.36
C GLU A 2 -5.64 -10.22 2.03
N GLU A 3 -5.59 -8.92 1.70
CA GLU A 3 -6.23 -8.41 0.48
C GLU A 3 -5.64 -8.96 -0.82
N VAL A 4 -4.36 -9.29 -0.82
CA VAL A 4 -3.71 -9.93 -1.97
C VAL A 4 -4.19 -11.37 -2.08
N ASN A 5 -4.27 -12.11 -0.97
CA ASN A 5 -4.80 -13.46 -0.98
C ASN A 5 -6.26 -13.48 -1.46
N ASP A 6 -7.07 -12.52 -1.03
CA ASP A 6 -8.46 -12.38 -1.47
C ASP A 6 -8.55 -12.10 -2.97
N PHE A 7 -7.69 -11.23 -3.50
CA PHE A 7 -7.59 -10.97 -4.93
C PHE A 7 -7.18 -12.23 -5.71
N MET A 8 -6.14 -12.94 -5.26
CA MET A 8 -5.67 -14.16 -5.90
C MET A 8 -6.75 -15.24 -5.91
N ASN A 9 -7.45 -15.43 -4.79
CA ASN A 9 -8.55 -16.39 -4.69
C ASN A 9 -9.69 -16.04 -5.64
N TRP A 10 -10.07 -14.76 -5.73
CA TRP A 10 -11.07 -14.32 -6.71
C TRP A 10 -10.63 -14.61 -8.15
N TYR A 11 -9.38 -14.31 -8.48
CA TYR A 11 -8.84 -14.49 -9.83
C TYR A 11 -8.84 -15.97 -10.24
N GLU A 12 -8.32 -16.86 -9.40
CA GLU A 12 -8.27 -18.31 -9.66
C GLU A 12 -9.66 -18.95 -9.72
N ASN A 13 -10.59 -18.51 -8.86
CA ASN A 13 -11.99 -18.96 -8.93
C ASN A 13 -12.63 -18.54 -10.26
N LYS A 14 -12.37 -17.30 -10.70
CA LYS A 14 -12.91 -16.78 -11.96
C LYS A 14 -12.31 -17.45 -13.19
N GLN A 15 -11.00 -17.70 -13.16
CA GLN A 15 -10.30 -18.51 -14.17
C GLN A 15 -10.89 -19.93 -14.26
N SER A 16 -11.30 -20.50 -13.13
CA SER A 16 -12.00 -21.79 -13.05
C SER A 16 -13.49 -21.70 -13.45
N SER A 17 -13.91 -20.59 -14.07
CA SER A 17 -15.28 -20.29 -14.51
C SER A 17 -16.32 -20.15 -13.38
N THR A 18 -15.89 -19.82 -12.16
CA THR A 18 -16.76 -19.62 -11.00
C THR A 18 -16.60 -18.21 -10.41
N GLY A 19 -17.61 -17.67 -9.72
CA GLY A 19 -17.50 -16.36 -9.08
C GLY A 19 -17.69 -15.14 -10.00
N MET A 20 -17.42 -13.96 -9.44
CA MET A 20 -17.80 -12.67 -10.01
C MET A 20 -16.90 -12.24 -11.17
N ALA A 21 -17.46 -11.56 -12.18
CA ALA A 21 -16.70 -11.02 -13.31
C ALA A 21 -15.83 -9.80 -12.96
N PHE A 22 -15.97 -9.28 -11.73
CA PHE A 22 -15.22 -8.14 -11.24
C PHE A 22 -14.76 -8.34 -9.80
N TYR A 23 -13.69 -7.65 -9.41
CA TYR A 23 -13.20 -7.56 -8.05
C TYR A 23 -13.24 -6.11 -7.55
N ALA A 24 -13.56 -5.90 -6.28
CA ALA A 24 -13.64 -4.56 -5.70
C ALA A 24 -12.45 -4.31 -4.76
N ILE A 25 -11.56 -3.40 -5.17
CA ILE A 25 -10.40 -2.98 -4.38
C ILE A 25 -10.84 -1.88 -3.40
N ASN A 26 -10.62 -2.10 -2.11
CA ASN A 26 -10.93 -1.12 -1.08
C ASN A 26 -9.83 -0.04 -1.01
N LYS A 27 -10.20 1.24 -1.09
CA LYS A 27 -9.23 2.34 -0.98
C LYS A 27 -8.83 2.70 0.46
N HIS A 28 -9.31 1.94 1.45
CA HIS A 28 -9.00 2.13 2.87
C HIS A 28 -9.23 3.57 3.36
N ALA A 29 -8.57 3.96 4.44
CA ALA A 29 -8.61 5.34 4.95
C ALA A 29 -7.68 6.28 4.17
N ASN A 30 -6.72 5.75 3.41
CA ASN A 30 -5.76 6.55 2.66
C ASN A 30 -6.36 6.88 1.29
N ASN A 31 -6.98 8.07 1.14
CA ASN A 31 -7.66 8.58 -0.08
C ASN A 31 -9.20 8.42 -0.15
N LYS A 32 -9.87 8.38 1.01
CA LYS A 32 -11.31 8.69 1.13
C LYS A 32 -11.46 10.20 1.26
N GLY A 33 -11.95 10.85 0.21
CA GLY A 33 -12.49 12.22 0.31
C GLY A 33 -13.76 12.24 1.18
N PRO A 34 -14.79 13.06 0.90
CA PRO A 34 -16.05 13.04 1.65
C PRO A 34 -16.92 11.81 1.32
N PHE A 35 -16.32 10.61 1.33
CA PHE A 35 -16.96 9.35 0.98
C PHE A 35 -16.87 8.39 2.17
N THR A 36 -18.01 7.81 2.55
CA THR A 36 -18.08 6.77 3.58
C THR A 36 -17.39 5.47 3.12
N SER A 37 -17.47 5.19 1.82
CA SER A 37 -16.83 4.04 1.18
C SER A 37 -16.41 4.42 -0.25
N ARG A 38 -15.23 3.96 -0.67
CA ARG A 38 -14.73 4.14 -2.04
C ARG A 38 -14.01 2.86 -2.45
N LYS A 39 -14.46 2.29 -3.57
CA LYS A 39 -13.89 1.07 -4.16
C LYS A 39 -13.61 1.32 -5.64
N ASP A 40 -12.51 0.77 -6.11
CA ASP A 40 -12.22 0.67 -7.54
C ASP A 40 -12.52 -0.77 -7.97
N TYR A 41 -13.01 -0.94 -9.20
CA TYR A 41 -13.46 -2.25 -9.69
C TYR A 41 -12.60 -2.70 -10.86
N GLU A 42 -12.03 -3.90 -10.74
CA GLU A 42 -11.26 -4.55 -11.78
C GLU A 42 -12.12 -5.57 -12.52
N ILE A 43 -12.04 -5.62 -13.85
CA ILE A 43 -12.80 -6.55 -14.69
C ILE A 43 -11.88 -7.70 -15.10
N PHE A 44 -12.27 -8.93 -14.79
CA PHE A 44 -11.44 -10.12 -15.04
C PHE A 44 -10.94 -10.21 -16.50
N ASP A 45 -11.85 -10.08 -17.47
CA ASP A 45 -11.53 -10.18 -18.90
C ASP A 45 -10.63 -9.05 -19.45
N LYS A 46 -10.27 -8.07 -18.61
CA LYS A 46 -9.41 -6.93 -18.96
C LYS A 46 -8.03 -7.00 -18.30
N ILE A 47 -7.79 -7.99 -17.45
CA ILE A 47 -6.50 -8.20 -16.80
C ILE A 47 -5.62 -9.02 -17.74
N LEU A 48 -4.52 -8.43 -18.23
CA LEU A 48 -3.53 -9.11 -19.06
C LEU A 48 -2.39 -9.71 -18.23
N THR A 49 -1.83 -8.91 -17.31
CA THR A 49 -0.72 -9.30 -16.43
C THR A 49 -0.82 -8.56 -15.11
N PHE A 50 -0.35 -9.16 -14.02
CA PHE A 50 -0.19 -8.52 -12.72
C PHE A 50 1.03 -9.09 -12.00
N GLU A 51 1.55 -8.36 -11.03
CA GLU A 51 2.65 -8.79 -10.17
C GLU A 51 2.32 -8.57 -8.70
N VAL A 52 2.88 -9.41 -7.84
CA VAL A 52 2.77 -9.27 -6.38
C VAL A 52 4.17 -9.03 -5.84
N SER A 53 4.38 -7.87 -5.24
CA SER A 53 5.64 -7.48 -4.60
C SER A 53 5.48 -7.41 -3.09
N GLU A 54 6.36 -8.08 -2.35
CA GLU A 54 6.46 -7.96 -0.90
C GLU A 54 7.68 -7.11 -0.52
N HIS A 55 7.49 -6.12 0.34
CA HIS A 55 8.56 -5.24 0.81
C HIS A 55 8.76 -5.38 2.31
N THR A 56 10.00 -5.61 2.72
CA THR A 56 10.40 -5.49 4.12
C THR A 56 10.71 -4.02 4.43
N VAL A 57 10.02 -3.44 5.40
CA VAL A 57 10.32 -2.07 5.83
C VAL A 57 11.58 -2.10 6.69
N VAL A 58 12.74 -1.81 6.08
CA VAL A 58 13.93 -1.44 6.86
C VAL A 58 13.72 0.00 7.31
N TYR A 59 13.24 0.21 8.53
CA TYR A 59 13.18 1.54 9.13
C TYR A 59 14.60 2.11 9.26
N ARG A 60 15.04 2.91 8.28
CA ARG A 60 16.21 3.78 8.45
C ARG A 60 15.80 4.90 9.39
N LYS A 61 16.21 4.82 10.66
CA LYS A 61 16.18 6.00 11.54
C LYS A 61 16.87 7.13 10.80
N LYS A 62 16.16 8.22 10.51
CA LYS A 62 16.83 9.43 10.02
C LYS A 62 17.85 9.82 11.09
N PRO A 63 19.11 10.13 10.72
CA PRO A 63 20.05 10.68 11.68
C PRO A 63 19.40 11.95 12.25
N THR A 64 19.05 11.91 13.54
CA THR A 64 18.65 13.10 14.29
C THR A 64 19.81 14.07 14.18
N ARG A 65 19.57 15.31 13.72
CA ARG A 65 20.60 16.35 13.86
C ARG A 65 20.89 16.46 15.36
N GLN A 66 22.09 16.07 15.78
CA GLN A 66 22.59 16.42 17.09
C GLN A 66 22.55 17.94 17.14
N ALA A 67 21.59 18.52 17.86
CA ALA A 67 21.58 19.96 18.08
C ALA A 67 22.83 20.25 18.91
N HIS A 68 23.87 20.76 18.25
CA HIS A 68 25.05 21.24 18.96
C HIS A 68 24.60 22.45 19.80
N PRO A 69 24.78 22.41 21.13
CA PRO A 69 24.37 23.52 21.97
C PRO A 69 25.21 24.75 21.62
N TRP A 70 24.55 25.89 21.49
CA TRP A 70 25.16 27.18 21.10
C TRP A 70 26.32 27.62 22.01
N TRP A 71 26.44 27.02 23.19
CA TRP A 71 27.51 27.25 24.15
C TRP A 71 28.88 26.74 23.67
N VAL A 72 28.91 25.75 22.76
CA VAL A 72 30.18 25.22 22.22
C VAL A 72 30.84 26.21 21.25
N ILE A 73 30.07 27.09 20.60
CA ILE A 73 30.59 28.09 19.66
C ILE A 73 31.15 29.32 20.40
N LEU A 74 30.70 29.59 21.64
CA LEU A 74 31.13 30.76 22.41
C LEU A 74 32.49 30.57 23.12
N CYS A 75 32.99 29.34 23.29
CA CYS A 75 34.28 29.07 23.92
C CYS A 75 35.49 29.10 22.94
N MET A 76 35.28 29.41 21.66
CA MET A 76 36.35 29.47 20.65
C MET A 76 36.66 30.89 20.13
N LEU A 77 36.17 31.94 20.81
CA LEU A 77 36.53 33.34 20.62
C LEU A 77 37.03 33.92 21.94
#